data_AF-A0A946VRJ2-F1
#
_entry.id   AF-A0A946VRJ2-F1
#
_cell.length_a   1.000
_cell.length_b   1.000
_cell.length_c   1.000
_cell.angle_alpha   90.00
_cell.angle_beta   90.00
_cell.angle_gamma   90.00
#
_symmetry.space_group_name_H-M   'P 1'
#
loop_
_entity.id
_entity.type
_entity.pdbx_description
1 polymer ?
#
loop_
_entity_poly.entity_id
_entity_poly.type
_entity_poly.pdbx_seq_one_letter_code
_entity_poly.pdbx_strand_id
1 'polypeptide(L)'
;MKLLKPLQHIAGLSTAALATLMLNSSVAAQTLASADAEPSEKNPGTEIVRPVEDLSAMIAAPRPDRDFINTAVVLTDAGGRPSVAYCVAYNQRGDAIGRGFSKIPGNGVRLVLASDLTYGRDFFGKIKCKSRDHVSGTAYIIGPDFSDTRVHNLRDRAGSVISVPVAISR
;
A
#
# COMPACT_ATOMS: atom_id res chain seq x y z
N MET A 1 30.25 -61.71 -22.44
CA MET A 1 29.85 -61.41 -21.04
C MET A 1 28.39 -60.98 -21.02
N LYS A 2 27.61 -61.53 -20.07
CA LYS A 2 26.24 -61.16 -19.63
C LYS A 2 25.12 -61.31 -20.68
N LEU A 3 24.58 -62.51 -20.90
CA LEU A 3 23.51 -63.21 -20.17
C LEU A 3 22.20 -62.39 -20.01
N LEU A 4 21.24 -62.75 -20.88
CA LEU A 4 19.82 -62.42 -20.87
C LEU A 4 19.02 -63.39 -19.98
N LYS A 5 17.87 -62.90 -19.48
CA LYS A 5 16.67 -63.54 -18.86
C LYS A 5 16.51 -63.30 -17.34
N PRO A 6 15.27 -63.39 -16.79
CA PRO A 6 13.94 -63.19 -17.39
C PRO A 6 12.97 -62.32 -16.54
N LEU A 7 11.86 -61.92 -17.17
CA LEU A 7 10.60 -61.52 -16.52
C LEU A 7 10.07 -62.65 -15.63
N GLN A 8 9.71 -62.38 -14.37
CA GLN A 8 8.66 -63.11 -13.65
C GLN A 8 8.03 -62.27 -12.53
N HIS A 9 6.69 -62.20 -12.59
CA HIS A 9 5.69 -62.13 -11.50
C HIS A 9 5.76 -60.90 -10.56
N ILE A 10 4.67 -60.34 -10.05
CA ILE A 10 3.57 -60.98 -9.32
C ILE A 10 2.34 -60.08 -9.41
N ALA A 11 1.21 -60.66 -9.84
CA ALA A 11 -0.11 -60.12 -9.57
C ALA A 11 -0.43 -60.36 -8.08
N GLY A 12 -0.78 -59.30 -7.36
CA GLY A 12 -1.20 -59.38 -5.96
C GLY A 12 -2.38 -58.45 -5.72
N LEU A 13 -3.59 -59.00 -5.90
CA LEU A 13 -4.80 -58.47 -5.27
C LEU A 13 -4.66 -58.66 -3.76
N SER A 14 -4.74 -57.58 -2.99
CA SER A 14 -5.06 -57.63 -1.55
C SER A 14 -6.02 -56.50 -1.20
N THR A 15 -7.28 -56.89 -1.13
CA THR A 15 -8.30 -56.52 -0.13
C THR A 15 -7.99 -55.41 0.87
N ALA A 16 -8.84 -54.39 0.80
CA ALA A 16 -9.59 -53.79 1.91
C ALA A 16 -8.84 -53.30 3.15
N ALA A 17 -8.73 -51.98 3.25
CA ALA A 17 -8.94 -51.28 4.51
C ALA A 17 -9.77 -50.02 4.22
N LEU A 18 -11.10 -50.12 4.40
CA LEU A 18 -11.98 -48.97 4.57
C LEU A 18 -11.59 -48.31 5.90
N ALA A 19 -10.63 -47.39 5.87
CA ALA A 19 -10.30 -46.53 7.00
C ALA A 19 -11.10 -45.24 6.86
N THR A 20 -12.25 -45.22 7.52
CA THR A 20 -13.12 -44.06 7.74
C THR A 20 -12.37 -43.02 8.58
N LEU A 21 -11.51 -42.20 7.96
CA LEU A 21 -11.10 -40.94 8.59
C LEU A 21 -12.13 -39.87 8.28
N MET A 22 -13.10 -39.77 9.20
CA MET A 22 -13.83 -38.54 9.48
C MET A 22 -12.85 -37.51 10.05
N LEU A 23 -11.91 -37.02 9.22
CA LEU A 23 -11.17 -35.80 9.53
C LEU A 23 -12.11 -34.65 9.21
N ASN A 24 -12.80 -34.26 10.28
CA ASN A 24 -13.55 -33.04 10.49
C ASN A 24 -12.71 -31.83 10.04
N SER A 25 -12.63 -31.64 8.73
CA SER A 25 -11.98 -30.51 8.08
C SER A 25 -13.00 -29.39 8.07
N SER A 26 -13.40 -28.97 9.27
CA SER A 26 -13.87 -27.63 9.50
C SER A 26 -12.66 -26.73 9.26
N VAL A 27 -12.32 -26.57 7.98
CA VAL A 27 -11.64 -25.39 7.50
C VAL A 27 -12.61 -24.29 7.89
N ALA A 28 -12.39 -23.74 9.08
CA ALA A 28 -12.82 -22.40 9.37
C ALA A 28 -12.19 -21.59 8.24
N ALA A 29 -12.98 -21.36 7.19
CA ALA A 29 -12.86 -20.20 6.36
C ALA A 29 -13.02 -19.03 7.34
N GLN A 30 -11.94 -18.73 8.06
CA GLN A 30 -11.64 -17.39 8.50
C GLN A 30 -11.57 -16.64 7.17
N THR A 31 -12.73 -16.20 6.73
CA THR A 31 -12.87 -15.10 5.80
C THR A 31 -11.91 -14.06 6.33
N LEU A 32 -10.75 -13.97 5.68
CA LEU A 32 -9.85 -12.84 5.68
C LEU A 32 -10.64 -11.69 5.05
N ALA A 33 -11.71 -11.26 5.73
CA ALA A 33 -12.11 -9.89 5.73
C ALA A 33 -10.98 -9.18 6.48
N SER A 34 -9.85 -9.03 5.80
CA SER A 34 -9.00 -7.87 6.00
C SER A 34 -9.99 -6.73 5.86
N ALA A 35 -10.43 -6.21 7.00
CA ALA A 35 -11.13 -4.96 7.07
C ALA A 35 -10.13 -3.97 6.47
N ASP A 36 -10.22 -3.77 5.15
CA ASP A 36 -9.71 -2.61 4.47
C ASP A 36 -10.40 -1.48 5.23
N ALA A 37 -9.73 -1.01 6.29
CA ALA A 37 -10.18 0.09 7.09
C ALA A 37 -10.18 1.26 6.13
N GLU A 38 -11.33 1.48 5.51
CA GLU A 38 -11.59 2.57 4.58
C GLU A 38 -11.07 3.85 5.25
N PRO A 39 -10.30 4.68 4.54
CA PRO A 39 -9.93 6.00 5.04
C PRO A 39 -11.20 6.72 5.49
N SER A 40 -11.40 6.83 6.81
CA SER A 40 -12.66 7.26 7.40
C SER A 40 -12.54 8.68 7.91
N GLU A 41 -13.51 9.51 7.53
CA GLU A 41 -13.67 10.87 8.01
C GLU A 41 -13.87 10.97 9.52
N LYS A 42 -14.28 9.87 10.18
CA LYS A 42 -14.54 9.84 11.63
C LYS A 42 -13.26 10.00 12.46
N ASN A 43 -12.10 9.65 11.93
CA ASN A 43 -10.80 9.87 12.56
C ASN A 43 -9.74 10.14 11.50
N PRO A 44 -9.67 11.39 11.00
CA PRO A 44 -8.86 11.73 9.83
C PRO A 44 -7.36 11.85 10.15
N GLY A 45 -6.98 11.81 11.43
CA GLY A 45 -5.61 12.09 11.87
C GLY A 45 -5.28 13.58 11.87
N THR A 46 -4.00 13.91 11.79
CA THR A 46 -3.48 15.29 11.82
C THR A 46 -3.58 15.94 10.43
N GLU A 47 -3.86 17.24 10.39
CA GLU A 47 -3.80 18.01 9.15
C GLU A 47 -2.35 18.17 8.69
N ILE A 48 -2.08 17.82 7.45
CA ILE A 48 -0.79 17.95 6.78
C ILE A 48 -0.86 19.18 5.88
N VAL A 49 -0.26 20.26 6.36
CA VAL A 49 -0.16 21.53 5.64
C VAL A 49 1.24 21.64 5.05
N ARG A 50 1.43 21.04 3.87
CA ARG A 50 2.69 21.11 3.15
C ARG A 50 2.47 21.67 1.75
N PRO A 51 3.04 22.84 1.42
CA PRO A 51 2.93 23.42 0.09
C PRO A 51 3.85 22.66 -0.89
N VAL A 52 3.62 22.79 -2.20
CA VAL A 52 4.37 21.99 -3.20
C VAL A 52 5.81 22.48 -3.37
N GLU A 53 6.06 23.75 -3.05
CA GLU A 53 7.35 24.42 -3.08
C GLU A 53 8.36 23.71 -2.16
N ASP A 54 7.87 23.10 -1.07
CA ASP A 54 8.67 22.26 -0.19
C ASP A 54 9.30 21.08 -0.94
N LEU A 55 8.64 20.53 -1.98
CA LEU A 55 9.21 19.44 -2.77
C LEU A 55 10.52 19.87 -3.43
N SER A 56 10.52 21.05 -4.04
CA SER A 56 11.72 21.58 -4.71
C SER A 56 12.84 21.84 -3.70
N ALA A 57 12.51 22.37 -2.53
CA ALA A 57 13.47 22.54 -1.44
C ALA A 57 14.04 21.21 -0.94
N MET A 58 13.18 20.17 -0.82
CA MET A 58 13.57 18.83 -0.39
C MET A 58 14.47 18.11 -1.40
N ILE A 59 14.34 18.41 -2.69
CA ILE A 59 15.18 17.87 -3.77
C ILE A 59 16.52 18.63 -3.84
N ALA A 60 16.50 19.96 -3.68
CA ALA A 60 17.68 20.81 -3.82
C ALA A 60 18.62 20.77 -2.60
N ALA A 61 18.09 20.44 -1.41
CA ALA A 61 18.88 20.41 -0.17
C ALA A 61 19.91 19.26 -0.19
N PRO A 62 21.22 19.54 -0.02
CA PRO A 62 22.22 18.50 0.18
C PRO A 62 21.86 17.69 1.43
N ARG A 63 21.66 16.37 1.27
CA ARG A 63 21.33 15.51 2.41
C ARG A 63 22.62 14.94 3.01
N PRO A 64 22.87 15.20 4.32
CA PRO A 64 24.03 14.62 5.00
C PRO A 64 23.87 13.11 5.19
N ASP A 65 22.62 12.63 5.20
CA ASP A 65 22.25 11.24 5.38
C ASP A 65 21.94 10.58 4.04
N ARG A 66 22.78 9.62 3.65
CA ARG A 66 22.65 8.86 2.40
C ARG A 66 21.59 7.75 2.50
N ASP A 67 21.14 7.41 3.70
CA ASP A 67 20.22 6.31 3.92
C ASP A 67 18.77 6.80 4.05
N PHE A 68 18.57 8.12 4.09
CA PHE A 68 17.24 8.70 4.11
C PHE A 68 16.50 8.44 2.80
N ILE A 69 15.37 7.74 2.88
CA ILE A 69 14.41 7.52 1.80
C ILE A 69 13.03 7.90 2.32
N ASN A 70 12.26 8.64 1.54
CA ASN A 70 10.87 8.94 1.85
C ASN A 70 10.03 8.99 0.57
N THR A 71 8.74 8.69 0.66
CA THR A 71 7.85 8.80 -0.49
C THR A 71 7.01 10.06 -0.36
N ALA A 72 7.10 10.95 -1.36
CA ALA A 72 6.22 12.10 -1.52
C ALA A 72 5.03 11.72 -2.38
N VAL A 73 3.85 12.16 -1.96
CA VAL A 73 2.60 12.11 -2.73
C VAL A 73 2.16 13.55 -3.01
N VAL A 74 2.09 13.91 -4.29
CA VAL A 74 1.56 15.20 -4.73
C VAL A 74 0.10 15.01 -5.10
N LEU A 75 -0.78 15.63 -4.33
CA LEU A 75 -2.22 15.62 -4.52
C LEU A 75 -2.62 16.86 -5.32
N THR A 76 -3.30 16.67 -6.44
CA THR A 76 -3.73 17.73 -7.35
C THR A 76 -5.24 17.72 -7.44
N ASP A 77 -5.87 18.86 -7.18
CA ASP A 77 -7.31 19.06 -7.33
C ASP A 77 -7.61 19.88 -8.59
N ALA A 78 -8.39 19.30 -9.50
CA ALA A 78 -8.84 19.96 -10.72
C ALA A 78 -10.20 20.69 -10.56
N GLY A 79 -10.79 20.64 -9.36
CA GLY A 79 -12.03 21.33 -9.02
C GLY A 79 -11.81 22.79 -8.64
N GLY A 80 -12.82 23.65 -8.85
CA GLY A 80 -12.75 25.07 -8.50
C GLY A 80 -12.98 25.39 -7.02
N ARG A 81 -13.20 24.39 -6.16
CA ARG A 81 -13.42 24.54 -4.72
C ARG A 81 -12.40 23.70 -3.95
N PRO A 82 -12.01 24.07 -2.73
CA PRO A 82 -11.09 23.27 -1.94
C PRO A 82 -11.62 21.86 -1.69
N SER A 83 -10.73 20.87 -1.81
CA SER A 83 -11.02 19.46 -1.56
C SER A 83 -10.29 18.95 -0.32
N VAL A 84 -10.77 17.87 0.27
CA VAL A 84 -10.10 17.19 1.38
C VAL A 84 -9.71 15.78 0.95
N ALA A 85 -8.45 15.41 1.20
CA ALA A 85 -7.94 14.07 0.99
C ALA A 85 -7.53 13.45 2.33
N TYR A 86 -8.10 12.29 2.67
CA TYR A 86 -7.82 11.52 3.87
C TYR A 86 -6.86 10.38 3.52
N CYS A 87 -5.68 10.37 4.11
CA CYS A 87 -4.62 9.43 3.81
C CYS A 87 -4.35 8.49 4.99
N VAL A 88 -4.16 7.21 4.69
CA VAL A 88 -3.81 6.17 5.65
C VAL A 88 -2.58 5.43 5.14
N ALA A 89 -1.60 5.24 6.01
CA ALA A 89 -0.41 4.42 5.77
C ALA A 89 -0.69 2.99 6.25
N TYR A 90 -0.40 2.01 5.40
CA TYR A 90 -0.52 0.59 5.70
C TYR A 90 0.83 -0.08 5.57
N ASN A 91 1.17 -0.98 6.49
CA ASN A 91 2.35 -1.82 6.39
C ASN A 91 2.17 -2.95 5.35
N GLN A 92 3.19 -3.79 5.16
CA GLN A 92 3.15 -4.94 4.24
C GLN A 92 2.06 -5.98 4.57
N ARG A 93 1.63 -6.08 5.84
CA ARG A 93 0.55 -6.98 6.27
C ARG A 93 -0.85 -6.39 6.04
N GLY A 94 -0.93 -5.13 5.61
CA GLY A 94 -2.18 -4.41 5.44
C GLY A 94 -2.70 -3.75 6.71
N ASP A 95 -1.93 -3.74 7.81
CA ASP A 95 -2.34 -3.05 9.04
C ASP A 95 -2.17 -1.55 8.86
N ALA A 96 -3.16 -0.76 9.30
CA ALA A 96 -3.04 0.69 9.35
C ALA A 96 -2.06 1.12 10.45
N ILE A 97 -1.00 1.85 10.07
CA ILE A 97 0.08 2.28 10.97
C ILE A 97 0.16 3.81 11.12
N GLY A 98 -0.61 4.55 10.35
CA GLY A 98 -0.57 6.01 10.33
C GLY A 98 -1.75 6.61 9.55
N ARG A 99 -2.12 7.84 9.87
CA ARG A 99 -3.20 8.57 9.21
C ARG A 99 -3.01 10.08 9.31
N GLY A 100 -3.49 10.79 8.31
CA GLY A 100 -3.53 12.24 8.26
C GLY A 100 -4.42 12.70 7.12
N PHE A 101 -4.70 13.99 7.05
CA PHE A 101 -5.50 14.56 5.95
C PHE A 101 -4.86 15.83 5.42
N SER A 102 -5.16 16.19 4.17
CA SER A 102 -4.70 17.44 3.58
C SER A 102 -5.86 18.18 2.92
N LYS A 103 -5.91 19.50 3.15
CA LYS A 103 -6.83 20.41 2.45
C LYS A 103 -6.14 20.97 1.21
N ILE A 104 -6.65 20.59 0.05
CA ILE A 104 -6.10 20.94 -1.25
C ILE A 104 -6.88 22.16 -1.76
N PRO A 105 -6.23 23.28 -2.07
CA PRO A 105 -6.90 24.41 -2.70
C PRO A 105 -7.51 23.98 -4.03
N GLY A 106 -8.66 24.57 -4.41
CA GLY A 106 -9.23 24.33 -5.74
C GLY A 106 -8.28 24.80 -6.84
N ASN A 107 -8.17 24.03 -7.92
CA ASN A 107 -7.16 24.18 -8.98
C ASN A 107 -5.73 24.24 -8.42
N GLY A 108 -5.49 23.54 -7.30
CA GLY A 108 -4.26 23.63 -6.54
C GLY A 108 -3.64 22.27 -6.27
N VAL A 109 -2.52 22.32 -5.54
CA VAL A 109 -1.72 21.15 -5.21
C VAL A 109 -1.30 21.16 -3.75
N ARG A 110 -1.14 19.97 -3.18
CA ARG A 110 -0.57 19.76 -1.85
C ARG A 110 0.39 18.58 -1.86
N LEU A 111 1.40 18.66 -1.01
CA LEU A 111 2.35 17.59 -0.79
C LEU A 111 1.97 16.83 0.48
N VAL A 112 2.13 15.51 0.47
CA VAL A 112 2.05 14.65 1.65
C VAL A 112 3.26 13.73 1.63
N LEU A 113 4.08 13.75 2.68
CA LEU A 113 5.15 12.77 2.83
C LEU A 113 4.62 11.55 3.55
N ALA A 114 5.14 10.37 3.19
CA ALA A 114 4.81 9.14 3.89
C ALA A 114 5.15 9.24 5.40
N SER A 115 6.25 9.93 5.72
CA SER A 115 6.66 10.18 7.12
C SER A 115 5.69 11.07 7.89
N ASP A 116 4.94 11.95 7.21
CA ASP A 116 3.95 12.82 7.86
C ASP A 116 2.80 11.97 8.45
N LEU A 117 2.47 10.82 7.81
CA LEU A 117 1.41 9.91 8.25
C LEU A 117 1.81 9.03 9.43
N THR A 118 3.10 8.67 9.53
CA THR A 118 3.62 7.72 10.53
C THR A 118 4.35 8.40 11.69
N TYR A 119 4.30 9.74 11.77
CA TYR A 119 5.04 10.55 12.74
C TYR A 119 6.55 10.31 12.67
N GLY A 120 7.06 10.13 11.44
CA GLY A 120 8.47 9.92 11.18
C GLY A 120 9.00 8.51 11.42
N ARG A 121 8.13 7.52 11.62
CA ARG A 121 8.53 6.11 11.73
C ARG A 121 8.78 5.50 10.35
N ASP A 122 9.85 4.73 10.25
CA ASP A 122 10.22 3.99 9.05
C ASP A 122 9.22 2.85 8.79
N PHE A 123 8.90 2.64 7.52
CA PHE A 123 8.05 1.53 7.11
C PHE A 123 8.14 1.24 5.61
N PHE A 124 7.77 0.02 5.27
CA PHE A 124 7.51 -0.42 3.90
C PHE A 124 6.05 -0.84 3.78
N GLY A 125 5.39 -0.43 2.69
CA GLY A 125 3.98 -0.77 2.48
C GLY A 125 3.32 0.11 1.42
N LYS A 126 2.15 0.68 1.76
CA LYS A 126 1.40 1.55 0.85
C LYS A 126 0.69 2.68 1.58
N ILE A 127 0.44 3.77 0.89
CA ILE A 127 -0.50 4.82 1.29
C ILE A 127 -1.76 4.67 0.45
N LYS A 128 -2.93 4.85 1.08
CA LYS A 128 -4.19 5.10 0.38
C LYS A 128 -4.72 6.47 0.80
N CYS A 129 -4.97 7.35 -0.16
CA CYS A 129 -5.67 8.61 0.05
C CYS A 129 -7.06 8.56 -0.60
N LYS A 130 -8.08 9.02 0.10
CA LYS A 130 -9.47 9.10 -0.38
C LYS A 130 -9.96 10.53 -0.33
N SER A 131 -10.61 10.98 -1.39
CA SER A 131 -11.32 12.25 -1.45
C SER A 131 -12.71 12.04 -2.04
N ARG A 132 -13.70 12.83 -1.61
CA ARG A 132 -15.01 12.87 -2.27
C ARG A 132 -14.99 13.68 -3.58
N ASP A 133 -13.93 14.46 -3.78
CA ASP A 133 -13.78 15.38 -4.90
C ASP A 133 -12.83 14.82 -5.98
N HIS A 134 -12.54 15.64 -7.00
CA HIS A 134 -11.69 15.28 -8.14
C HIS A 134 -10.21 15.49 -7.84
N VAL A 135 -9.68 14.69 -6.90
CA VAL A 135 -8.27 14.69 -6.53
C VAL A 135 -7.54 13.55 -7.26
N SER A 136 -6.44 13.88 -7.91
CA SER A 136 -5.49 12.93 -8.48
C SER A 136 -4.16 12.98 -7.74
N GLY A 137 -3.41 11.87 -7.77
CA GLY A 137 -2.11 11.74 -7.15
C GLY A 137 -1.00 11.45 -8.16
N THR A 138 0.16 12.05 -7.93
CA THR A 138 1.46 11.58 -8.42
C THR A 138 2.36 11.31 -7.22
N ALA A 139 3.41 10.51 -7.39
CA ALA A 139 4.29 10.18 -6.29
C ALA A 139 5.74 10.02 -6.73
N TYR A 140 6.63 10.33 -5.80
CA TYR A 140 8.08 10.35 -6.00
C TYR A 140 8.78 9.75 -4.79
N ILE A 141 9.83 8.97 -5.04
CA ILE A 141 10.78 8.55 -4.01
C ILE A 141 11.82 9.65 -3.89
N ILE A 142 12.04 10.14 -2.67
CA ILE A 142 12.98 11.19 -2.35
C ILE A 142 14.04 10.62 -1.42
N GLY A 143 15.24 10.39 -1.96
CA GLY A 143 16.42 9.97 -1.21
C GLY A 143 17.68 10.65 -1.73
N PRO A 144 18.83 9.96 -1.77
CA PRO A 144 20.02 10.42 -2.50
C PRO A 144 19.72 10.66 -3.98
N ASP A 145 18.87 9.80 -4.54
CA ASP A 145 18.31 9.94 -5.87
C ASP A 145 16.84 10.33 -5.79
N PHE A 146 16.35 10.96 -6.87
CA PHE A 146 14.95 11.30 -7.05
C PHE A 146 14.38 10.47 -8.20
N SER A 147 13.28 9.75 -7.94
CA SER A 147 12.60 8.96 -8.97
C SER A 147 11.10 9.04 -8.82
N ASP A 148 10.37 8.92 -9.93
CA ASP A 148 8.93 8.69 -9.88
C ASP A 148 8.62 7.29 -9.35
N THR A 149 7.39 7.11 -8.85
CA THR A 149 6.87 5.79 -8.49
C THR A 149 5.44 5.61 -9.00
N ARG A 150 5.01 4.35 -9.07
CA ARG A 150 3.69 4.00 -9.59
C ARG A 150 2.60 4.54 -8.67
N VAL A 151 1.57 5.14 -9.26
CA VAL A 151 0.37 5.57 -8.56
C VAL A 151 -0.86 4.96 -9.22
N HIS A 152 -1.72 4.37 -8.40
CA HIS A 152 -3.03 3.90 -8.83
C HIS A 152 -4.08 4.95 -8.47
N ASN A 153 -4.55 5.68 -9.48
CA ASN A 153 -5.68 6.60 -9.36
C ASN A 153 -6.95 5.88 -9.80
N LEU A 154 -7.84 5.62 -8.85
CA LEU A 154 -9.17 5.08 -9.09
C LEU A 154 -10.19 6.18 -8.86
N ARG A 155 -11.12 6.34 -9.79
CA ARG A 155 -12.20 7.34 -9.68
C ARG A 155 -13.53 6.64 -9.91
N ASP A 156 -14.46 6.87 -9.01
CA ASP A 156 -15.80 6.34 -9.07
C ASP A 156 -16.83 7.41 -8.67
N ARG A 157 -18.09 7.01 -8.45
CA ARG A 157 -19.17 7.93 -8.03
C ARG A 157 -19.03 8.39 -6.58
N ALA A 158 -18.26 7.69 -5.75
CA ALA A 158 -18.01 8.03 -4.35
C ALA A 158 -16.80 8.96 -4.18
N GLY A 159 -16.01 9.15 -5.22
CA GLY A 159 -14.94 10.14 -5.30
C GLY A 159 -13.67 9.58 -5.95
N SER A 160 -12.53 9.92 -5.37
CA SER A 160 -11.20 9.52 -5.86
C SER A 160 -10.45 8.76 -4.79
N VAL A 161 -9.82 7.65 -5.19
CA VAL A 161 -8.93 6.82 -4.36
C VAL A 161 -7.57 6.75 -5.03
N ILE A 162 -6.53 7.11 -4.27
CA ILE A 162 -5.15 7.19 -4.72
C ILE A 162 -4.37 6.18 -3.90
N SER A 163 -3.72 5.21 -4.54
CA SER A 163 -2.86 4.25 -3.85
C SER A 163 -1.43 4.30 -4.37
N VAL A 164 -0.49 4.38 -3.44
CA VAL A 164 0.95 4.57 -3.71
C VAL A 164 1.75 3.54 -2.91
N PRO A 165 2.64 2.74 -3.52
CA PRO A 165 3.60 1.95 -2.78
C PRO A 165 4.64 2.87 -2.13
N VAL A 166 5.02 2.59 -0.89
CA VAL A 166 5.92 3.47 -0.14
C VAL A 166 7.03 2.71 0.54
N ALA A 167 8.17 3.40 0.63
CA ALA A 167 9.31 3.05 1.45
C ALA A 167 9.76 4.30 2.21
N ILE A 168 10.03 4.12 3.51
CA ILE A 168 10.70 5.10 4.36
C ILE A 168 11.86 4.42 5.07
N SER A 169 13.02 5.05 5.02
CA SER A 169 14.22 4.71 5.78
C SER A 169 14.87 6.00 6.28
N ARG A 170 15.46 5.97 7.47
CA ARG A 170 16.22 7.07 8.10
C ARG A 170 17.49 6.51 8.72
#